data_AF-A0A7J3XH90-F1
#
_entry.id   AF-A0A7J3XH90-F1
#
_cell.length_a   1.000
_cell.length_b   1.000
_cell.length_c   1.000
_cell.angle_alpha   90.00
_cell.angle_beta   90.00
_cell.angle_gamma   90.00
#
_symmetry.space_group_name_H-M   'P 1'
#
loop_
_entity.id
_entity.type
_entity.pdbx_description
1 polymer ?
#
loop_
_entity_poly.entity_id
_entity_poly.type
_entity_poly.pdbx_seq_one_letter_code
_entity_poly.pdbx_strand_id
1 'polypeptide(L)'
;EDVAYRRGVGAVLAEGTYRAALEIARRKGLPPEEVLRYAVQVKGIGVGAHGIRSGKDYPQPIAYAASVQGGDHTSVAGLPVASEESEVWSAFLDSAVICSFTAVEEATVLRFLRAVTGWGVTREEMYGTIGPRVLALQRVLLLLGGPDVRWDPRVHDDNPPRFYEPLPTGPYAGSRASRDEVRAKLLEYYSQLGWDELGVPTAETLRRLGLHDAVEVAEQIRRELGGG
;
A
#
# COMPACT_ATOMS: atom_id res chain seq x y z
N GLU A 1 9.11 -21.98 16.87
CA GLU A 1 10.22 -22.85 16.44
C GLU A 1 9.91 -23.56 15.12
N ASP A 2 8.80 -24.31 15.02
CA ASP A 2 8.48 -25.10 13.82
C ASP A 2 8.28 -24.30 12.53
N VAL A 3 7.86 -23.04 12.61
CA VAL A 3 7.85 -22.13 11.45
C VAL A 3 9.26 -21.90 10.92
N ALA A 4 10.20 -21.56 11.81
CA ALA A 4 11.59 -21.28 11.44
C ALA A 4 12.30 -22.51 10.84
N TYR A 5 12.04 -23.69 11.40
CA TYR A 5 12.59 -24.95 10.89
C TYR A 5 11.69 -25.66 9.86
N ARG A 6 10.56 -25.04 9.47
CA ARG A 6 9.58 -25.57 8.51
C ARG A 6 9.14 -27.02 8.81
N ARG A 7 8.81 -27.31 10.08
CA ARG A 7 8.36 -28.65 10.52
C ARG A 7 6.85 -28.72 10.67
N GLY A 8 6.24 -29.83 10.24
CA GLY A 8 4.80 -30.07 10.40
C GLY A 8 3.95 -28.92 9.83
N VAL A 9 3.07 -28.34 10.66
CA VAL A 9 2.26 -27.18 10.28
C VAL A 9 3.11 -25.92 10.02
N GLY A 10 4.28 -25.82 10.65
CA GLY A 10 5.21 -24.70 10.47
C GLY A 10 5.70 -24.54 9.03
N ALA A 11 5.78 -25.63 8.25
CA ALA A 11 6.11 -25.57 6.82
C ALA A 11 5.08 -24.75 6.01
N VAL A 12 3.80 -24.82 6.38
CA VAL A 12 2.73 -24.06 5.74
C VAL A 12 2.73 -22.60 6.22
N LEU A 13 2.88 -22.40 7.53
CA LEU A 13 2.86 -21.06 8.13
C LEU A 13 4.08 -20.22 7.77
N ALA A 14 5.21 -20.84 7.43
CA ALA A 14 6.43 -20.16 6.99
C ALA A 14 6.29 -19.43 5.65
N GLU A 15 5.26 -19.74 4.85
CA GLU A 15 4.98 -19.06 3.57
C GLU A 15 4.27 -17.70 3.76
N GLY A 16 3.96 -17.33 5.00
CA GLY A 16 3.24 -16.11 5.34
C GLY A 16 1.72 -16.26 5.28
N THR A 17 1.02 -15.31 5.89
CA THR A 17 -0.42 -15.38 6.18
C THR A 17 -1.28 -15.67 4.95
N TYR A 18 -1.02 -15.00 3.83
CA TYR A 18 -1.80 -15.17 2.60
C TYR A 18 -1.63 -16.57 1.99
N ARG A 19 -0.38 -17.00 1.75
CA ARG A 19 -0.10 -18.32 1.15
C ARG A 19 -0.50 -19.46 2.07
N ALA A 20 -0.30 -19.31 3.38
CA ALA A 20 -0.76 -20.29 4.36
C ALA A 20 -2.29 -20.46 4.31
N ALA A 21 -3.04 -19.37 4.19
CA ALA A 21 -4.50 -19.43 4.04
C ALA A 21 -4.93 -20.16 2.77
N LEU A 22 -4.29 -19.88 1.63
CA LEU A 22 -4.54 -20.58 0.36
C LEU A 22 -4.24 -22.08 0.46
N GLU A 23 -3.11 -22.44 1.06
CA GLU A 23 -2.72 -23.85 1.23
C GLU A 23 -3.64 -24.59 2.20
N ILE A 24 -4.10 -23.93 3.27
CA ILE A 24 -5.10 -24.49 4.19
C ILE A 24 -6.42 -24.72 3.45
N ALA A 25 -6.89 -23.73 2.67
CA ALA A 25 -8.12 -23.86 1.88
C ALA A 25 -8.02 -25.06 0.93
N ARG A 26 -6.92 -25.16 0.18
CA ARG A 26 -6.63 -26.26 -0.74
C ARG A 26 -6.65 -27.62 -0.03
N ARG A 27 -5.94 -27.78 1.09
CA ARG A 27 -5.90 -29.04 1.86
C ARG A 27 -7.24 -29.44 2.44
N LYS A 28 -8.10 -28.45 2.74
CA LYS A 28 -9.45 -28.68 3.29
C LYS A 28 -10.52 -28.80 2.22
N GLY A 29 -10.18 -28.59 0.93
CA GLY A 29 -11.15 -28.56 -0.16
C GLY A 29 -12.16 -27.41 -0.03
N LEU A 30 -11.75 -26.31 0.60
CA LEU A 30 -12.57 -25.12 0.81
C LEU A 30 -12.27 -24.07 -0.26
N PRO A 31 -13.24 -23.22 -0.61
CA PRO A 31 -12.98 -22.01 -1.38
C PRO A 31 -11.97 -21.10 -0.65
N PRO A 32 -10.99 -20.50 -1.35
CA PRO A 32 -9.99 -19.64 -0.72
C PRO A 32 -10.56 -18.52 0.15
N GLU A 33 -11.65 -17.89 -0.27
CA GLU A 33 -12.33 -16.79 0.42
C GLU A 33 -12.81 -17.15 1.82
N GLU A 34 -13.20 -18.41 2.06
CA GLU A 34 -13.66 -18.88 3.38
C GLU A 34 -12.53 -18.89 4.42
N VAL A 35 -11.29 -19.07 3.96
CA VAL A 35 -10.09 -19.04 4.81
C VAL A 35 -9.47 -17.64 4.82
N LEU A 36 -9.41 -16.97 3.66
CA LEU A 36 -8.82 -15.63 3.51
C LEU A 36 -9.54 -14.57 4.34
N ARG A 37 -10.83 -14.73 4.68
CA ARG A 37 -11.52 -13.81 5.61
C ARG A 37 -10.88 -13.74 7.00
N TYR A 38 -10.09 -14.75 7.39
CA TYR A 38 -9.34 -14.79 8.64
C TYR A 38 -7.91 -14.24 8.48
N ALA A 39 -7.41 -14.11 7.26
CA ALA A 39 -6.10 -13.54 6.96
C ALA A 39 -6.18 -12.00 6.99
N VAL A 40 -5.71 -11.39 8.08
CA VAL A 40 -5.59 -9.93 8.18
C VAL A 40 -4.33 -9.49 7.44
N GLN A 41 -4.46 -9.32 6.13
CA GLN A 41 -3.37 -8.99 5.21
C GLN A 41 -3.84 -8.06 4.10
N VAL A 42 -2.92 -7.30 3.52
CA VAL A 42 -3.13 -6.60 2.26
C VAL A 42 -1.97 -6.91 1.33
N LYS A 43 -2.29 -7.36 0.11
CA LYS A 43 -1.33 -7.76 -0.94
C LYS A 43 -0.23 -8.73 -0.45
N GLY A 44 -0.64 -9.72 0.33
CA GLY A 44 0.20 -10.79 0.87
C GLY A 44 0.87 -10.46 2.21
N ILE A 45 0.90 -9.19 2.60
CA ILE A 45 1.61 -8.70 3.78
C ILE A 45 0.63 -8.57 4.96
N GLY A 46 0.97 -9.17 6.09
CA GLY A 46 0.17 -9.07 7.32
C GLY A 46 0.07 -7.62 7.79
N VAL A 47 -1.13 -7.17 8.15
CA VAL A 47 -1.34 -5.80 8.59
C VAL A 47 -0.64 -5.54 9.93
N GLY A 48 0.04 -4.40 10.05
CA GLY A 48 0.64 -3.92 11.30
C GLY A 48 -0.39 -3.72 12.42
N ALA A 49 0.07 -3.33 13.62
CA ALA A 49 -0.74 -3.30 14.84
C ALA A 49 -1.75 -2.13 14.93
N HIS A 50 -2.36 -1.73 13.82
CA HIS A 50 -3.35 -0.65 13.73
C HIS A 50 -4.52 -1.06 12.82
N GLY A 51 -5.67 -0.41 13.02
CA GLY A 51 -6.84 -0.62 12.18
C GLY A 51 -7.55 0.68 11.84
N ILE A 52 -8.56 0.60 10.99
CA ILE A 52 -9.33 1.79 10.55
C ILE A 52 -10.74 1.84 11.14
N ARG A 53 -11.14 0.79 11.89
CA ARG A 53 -12.52 0.56 12.33
C ARG A 53 -13.06 1.63 13.27
N SER A 54 -12.21 2.16 14.15
CA SER A 54 -12.59 3.18 15.14
C SER A 54 -12.57 4.61 14.56
N GLY A 55 -11.82 4.83 13.48
CA GLY A 55 -11.45 6.17 13.01
C GLY A 55 -10.58 6.96 14.00
N LYS A 56 -9.92 6.28 14.95
CA LYS A 56 -9.09 6.91 16.00
C LYS A 56 -7.64 6.48 16.02
N ASP A 57 -7.31 5.39 15.32
CA ASP A 57 -5.90 5.12 15.01
C ASP A 57 -5.42 6.12 13.95
N TYR A 58 -4.10 6.25 13.80
CA TYR A 58 -3.53 7.16 12.80
C TYR A 58 -3.75 6.72 11.33
N PRO A 59 -3.90 5.42 10.96
CA PRO A 59 -4.11 5.06 9.56
C PRO A 59 -5.46 5.56 9.06
N GLN A 60 -5.43 6.20 7.90
CA GLN A 60 -6.63 6.60 7.18
C GLN A 60 -7.36 5.39 6.59
N PRO A 61 -8.64 5.51 6.16
CA PRO A 61 -9.39 4.40 5.59
C PRO A 61 -8.70 3.69 4.40
N ILE A 62 -7.86 4.39 3.65
CA ILE A 62 -7.15 3.85 2.49
C ILE A 62 -5.73 3.35 2.80
N ALA A 63 -5.24 3.53 4.04
CA ALA A 63 -3.85 3.36 4.42
C ALA A 63 -3.20 2.09 3.89
N TYR A 64 -3.85 0.95 4.11
CA TYR A 64 -3.37 -0.35 3.64
C TYR A 64 -3.86 -0.67 2.24
N ALA A 65 -5.13 -0.35 1.93
CA ALA A 65 -5.76 -0.64 0.64
C ALA A 65 -4.96 -0.04 -0.54
N ALA A 66 -4.56 1.23 -0.44
CA ALA A 66 -3.79 1.92 -1.47
C ALA A 66 -2.28 1.65 -1.42
N SER A 67 -1.75 1.15 -0.30
CA SER A 67 -0.30 1.01 -0.10
C SER A 67 0.34 0.14 -1.18
N VAL A 68 1.46 0.64 -1.71
CA VAL A 68 2.34 -0.10 -2.62
C VAL A 68 3.23 -1.12 -1.88
N GLN A 69 3.21 -1.10 -0.54
CA GLN A 69 3.95 -2.02 0.34
C GLN A 69 3.03 -3.04 1.06
N GLY A 70 1.72 -3.04 0.74
CA GLY A 70 0.74 -3.97 1.31
C GLY A 70 0.30 -3.57 2.72
N GLY A 71 0.26 -4.51 3.66
CA GLY A 71 -0.12 -4.30 5.06
C GLY A 71 0.88 -3.56 5.94
N ASP A 72 1.92 -2.93 5.36
CA ASP A 72 2.89 -2.16 6.14
C ASP A 72 2.24 -0.93 6.78
N HIS A 73 2.68 -0.62 8.01
CA HIS A 73 2.18 0.50 8.79
C HIS A 73 3.20 1.65 8.90
N THR A 74 4.46 1.42 8.53
CA THR A 74 5.48 2.46 8.63
C THR A 74 5.39 3.51 7.52
N SER A 75 4.89 3.12 6.34
CA SER A 75 4.76 3.97 5.15
C SER A 75 3.35 3.80 4.53
N VAL A 76 2.33 4.32 5.20
CA VAL A 76 0.93 4.14 4.79
C VAL A 76 0.49 5.16 3.73
N ALA A 77 -0.40 4.72 2.83
CA ALA A 77 -1.04 5.63 1.89
C ALA A 77 -1.90 6.67 2.63
N GLY A 78 -1.78 7.93 2.27
CA GLY A 78 -2.40 9.03 3.00
C GLY A 78 -2.95 10.11 2.07
N LEU A 79 -4.05 10.72 2.50
CA LEU A 79 -4.60 11.94 1.91
C LEU A 79 -4.52 13.10 2.91
N PRO A 80 -4.15 14.32 2.49
CA PRO A 80 -3.66 14.68 1.16
C PRO A 80 -2.32 14.01 0.82
N VAL A 81 -2.06 13.74 -0.47
CA VAL A 81 -0.79 13.14 -0.91
C VAL A 81 0.41 14.06 -0.61
N ALA A 82 0.20 15.37 -0.61
CA ALA A 82 1.23 16.36 -0.33
C ALA A 82 1.34 16.72 1.16
N SER A 83 1.54 15.72 2.02
CA SER A 83 1.66 15.89 3.47
C SER A 83 2.65 14.92 4.13
N GLU A 84 3.10 15.26 5.35
CA GLU A 84 4.03 14.44 6.15
C GLU A 84 3.40 13.10 6.58
N GLU A 85 2.07 12.99 6.58
CA GLU A 85 1.33 11.77 6.92
C GLU A 85 1.14 10.80 5.73
N SER A 86 1.67 11.15 4.55
CA SER A 86 1.54 10.34 3.34
C SER A 86 2.78 9.46 3.09
N GLU A 87 2.60 8.38 2.33
CA GLU A 87 3.72 7.54 1.86
C GLU A 87 4.68 8.28 0.93
N VAL A 88 4.32 9.45 0.39
CA VAL A 88 5.27 10.30 -0.36
C VAL A 88 6.38 10.80 0.57
N TRP A 89 6.02 11.32 1.74
CA TRP A 89 7.01 11.77 2.71
C TRP A 89 7.83 10.60 3.26
N SER A 90 7.16 9.49 3.55
CA SER A 90 7.82 8.27 4.02
C SER A 90 8.83 7.75 3.00
N ALA A 91 8.48 7.71 1.70
CA ALA A 91 9.39 7.32 0.62
C ALA A 91 10.62 8.25 0.51
N PHE A 92 10.46 9.54 0.81
CA PHE A 92 11.59 10.46 0.89
C PHE A 92 12.50 10.14 2.09
N LEU A 93 11.92 9.94 3.29
CA LEU A 93 12.68 9.59 4.49
C LEU A 93 13.44 8.26 4.32
N ASP A 94 12.80 7.25 3.72
CA ASP A 94 13.40 5.95 3.42
C ASP A 94 14.57 6.11 2.43
N SER A 95 14.41 6.95 1.39
CA SER A 95 15.46 7.23 0.41
C SER A 95 16.64 8.00 1.02
N ALA A 96 16.35 8.90 1.97
CA ALA A 96 17.37 9.65 2.72
C ALA A 96 17.98 8.85 3.88
N VAL A 97 17.44 7.65 4.17
CA VAL A 97 17.82 6.79 5.30
C VAL A 97 17.69 7.53 6.64
N ILE A 98 16.57 8.23 6.82
CA ILE A 98 16.22 8.94 8.04
C ILE A 98 15.15 8.13 8.77
N CYS A 99 15.42 7.75 10.02
CA CYS A 99 14.43 7.07 10.84
C CYS A 99 13.24 8.01 11.10
N SER A 100 12.03 7.56 10.80
CA SER A 100 10.79 8.32 10.98
C SER A 100 10.55 8.76 12.43
N PHE A 101 11.02 7.99 13.42
CA PHE A 101 10.95 8.37 14.84
C PHE A 101 11.90 9.52 15.23
N THR A 102 12.87 9.82 14.37
CA THR A 102 13.82 10.93 14.57
C THR A 102 13.59 12.07 13.58
N ALA A 103 12.57 11.95 12.71
CA ALA A 103 12.23 12.98 11.77
C ALA A 103 11.82 14.25 12.52
N VAL A 104 12.36 15.36 12.04
CA VAL A 104 11.98 16.72 12.45
C VAL A 104 11.08 17.31 11.34
N GLU A 105 10.73 18.58 11.45
CA GLU A 105 9.84 19.21 10.47
C GLU A 105 10.42 19.10 9.05
N GLU A 106 9.57 18.88 8.06
CA GLU A 106 9.95 18.72 6.65
C GLU A 106 10.94 19.79 6.17
N ALA A 107 10.68 21.06 6.49
CA ALA A 107 11.54 22.18 6.12
C ALA A 107 12.96 22.04 6.72
N THR A 108 13.08 21.51 7.93
CA THR A 108 14.37 21.25 8.57
C THR A 108 15.10 20.12 7.87
N VAL A 109 14.40 19.03 7.54
CA VAL A 109 14.99 17.90 6.81
C VAL A 109 15.51 18.33 5.42
N LEU A 110 14.75 19.13 4.67
CA LEU A 110 15.19 19.64 3.36
C LEU A 110 16.41 20.58 3.48
N ARG A 111 16.52 21.37 4.56
CA ARG A 111 17.73 22.15 4.85
C ARG A 111 18.94 21.24 5.10
N PHE A 112 18.78 20.14 5.84
CA PHE A 112 19.86 19.18 6.04
C PHE A 112 20.28 18.51 4.74
N LEU A 113 19.32 18.09 3.90
CA LEU A 113 19.61 17.55 2.58
C LEU A 113 20.51 18.52 1.80
N ARG A 114 20.10 19.79 1.69
CA ARG A 114 20.89 20.82 0.99
C ARG A 114 22.27 21.03 1.60
N ALA A 115 22.38 21.05 2.93
CA ALA A 115 23.65 21.27 3.62
C ALA A 115 24.64 20.12 3.37
N VAL A 116 24.15 18.88 3.29
CA VAL A 116 24.98 17.68 3.10
C VAL A 116 25.32 17.44 1.63
N THR A 117 24.34 17.57 0.73
CA THR A 117 24.50 17.16 -0.68
C THR A 117 24.71 18.33 -1.64
N GLY A 118 24.37 19.55 -1.21
CA GLY A 118 24.29 20.72 -2.08
C GLY A 118 23.02 20.79 -2.94
N TRP A 119 22.12 19.79 -2.88
CA TRP A 119 20.92 19.76 -3.71
C TRP A 119 19.83 20.69 -3.16
N GLY A 120 19.29 21.53 -4.04
CA GLY A 120 18.24 22.51 -3.72
C GLY A 120 16.82 21.96 -3.88
N VAL A 121 16.54 20.76 -3.40
CA VAL A 121 15.21 20.15 -3.51
C VAL A 121 14.17 20.98 -2.78
N THR A 122 13.11 21.37 -3.48
CA THR A 122 11.98 22.09 -2.89
C THR A 122 10.87 21.15 -2.47
N ARG A 123 9.93 21.64 -1.66
CA ARG A 123 8.72 20.91 -1.28
C ARG A 123 7.90 20.50 -2.51
N GLU A 124 7.77 21.40 -3.48
CA GLU A 124 7.05 21.17 -4.73
C GLU A 124 7.74 20.09 -5.57
N GLU A 125 9.06 20.08 -5.63
CA GLU A 125 9.80 19.04 -6.33
C GLU A 125 9.66 17.68 -5.62
N MET A 126 9.70 17.68 -4.29
CA MET A 126 9.57 16.47 -3.47
C MET A 126 8.19 15.82 -3.65
N TYR A 127 7.10 16.56 -3.44
CA TYR A 127 5.74 16.02 -3.56
C TYR A 127 5.22 15.94 -4.99
N GLY A 128 5.72 16.77 -5.92
CA GLY A 128 5.25 16.79 -7.31
C GLY A 128 5.99 15.82 -8.22
N THR A 129 7.23 15.46 -7.86
CA THR A 129 8.12 14.71 -8.76
C THR A 129 8.86 13.57 -8.05
N ILE A 130 9.66 13.83 -7.02
CA ILE A 130 10.55 12.81 -6.43
C ILE A 130 9.74 11.67 -5.80
N GLY A 131 8.82 12.00 -4.90
CA GLY A 131 7.97 11.03 -4.22
C GLY A 131 7.03 10.27 -5.17
N PRO A 132 6.22 10.96 -5.99
CA PRO A 132 5.35 10.28 -6.96
C PRO A 132 6.11 9.41 -7.96
N ARG A 133 7.38 9.74 -8.31
CA ARG A 133 8.23 8.87 -9.13
C ARG A 133 8.50 7.54 -8.43
N VAL A 134 8.88 7.58 -7.15
CA VAL A 134 9.11 6.35 -6.36
C VAL A 134 7.82 5.54 -6.26
N LEU A 135 6.71 6.17 -5.89
CA LEU A 135 5.43 5.48 -5.75
C LEU A 135 4.90 4.92 -7.08
N ALA A 136 4.99 5.66 -8.18
CA ALA A 136 4.56 5.18 -9.49
C ALA A 136 5.38 3.97 -9.94
N LEU A 137 6.70 3.99 -9.72
CA LEU A 137 7.55 2.84 -10.03
C LEU A 137 7.20 1.63 -9.16
N GLN A 138 7.05 1.81 -7.85
CA GLN A 138 6.63 0.75 -6.93
C GLN A 138 5.26 0.19 -7.32
N ARG A 139 4.31 1.06 -7.68
CA ARG A 139 2.97 0.68 -8.12
C ARG A 139 3.00 -0.15 -9.40
N VAL A 140 3.75 0.28 -10.42
CA VAL A 140 3.89 -0.48 -11.67
C VAL A 140 4.49 -1.86 -11.40
N LEU A 141 5.53 -1.95 -10.57
CA LEU A 141 6.15 -3.23 -10.22
C LEU A 141 5.20 -4.13 -9.40
N LEU A 142 4.44 -3.57 -8.47
CA LEU A 142 3.44 -4.29 -7.68
C LEU A 142 2.36 -4.90 -8.58
N LEU A 143 1.88 -4.15 -9.57
CA LEU A 143 0.84 -4.60 -10.50
C LEU A 143 1.36 -5.51 -11.61
N LEU A 144 2.62 -5.36 -12.02
CA LEU A 144 3.30 -6.32 -12.89
C LEU A 144 3.30 -7.72 -12.26
N GLY A 145 3.39 -7.77 -10.93
CA GLY A 145 3.26 -8.98 -10.13
C GLY A 145 4.51 -9.86 -10.13
N GLY A 146 4.38 -11.01 -9.46
CA GLY A 146 5.42 -12.01 -9.33
C GLY A 146 5.17 -13.26 -10.17
N PRO A 147 6.04 -14.29 -10.04
CA PRO A 147 5.88 -15.55 -10.78
C PRO A 147 4.62 -16.34 -10.39
N ASP A 148 4.09 -16.12 -9.19
CA ASP A 148 3.00 -16.90 -8.59
C ASP A 148 1.76 -16.09 -8.23
N VAL A 149 1.86 -14.76 -8.12
CA VAL A 149 0.76 -13.88 -7.70
C VAL A 149 0.74 -12.59 -8.52
N ARG A 150 -0.45 -12.19 -8.94
CA ARG A 150 -0.74 -10.87 -9.53
C ARG A 150 -1.88 -10.20 -8.77
N TRP A 151 -1.73 -8.90 -8.52
CA TRP A 151 -2.73 -8.11 -7.79
C TRP A 151 -3.62 -7.35 -8.76
N ASP A 152 -4.92 -7.67 -8.76
CA ASP A 152 -5.96 -6.87 -9.43
C ASP A 152 -6.44 -5.73 -8.52
N PRO A 153 -6.20 -4.45 -8.85
CA PRO A 153 -6.65 -3.28 -8.08
C PRO A 153 -8.14 -3.25 -7.75
N ARG A 154 -8.99 -3.82 -8.62
CA ARG A 154 -10.45 -3.83 -8.44
C ARG A 154 -10.87 -4.72 -7.26
N VAL A 155 -10.00 -5.66 -6.88
CA VAL A 155 -10.24 -6.65 -5.83
C VAL A 155 -9.29 -6.47 -4.64
N HIS A 156 -8.02 -6.13 -4.91
CA HIS A 156 -6.93 -6.20 -3.94
C HIS A 156 -6.47 -4.85 -3.39
N ASP A 157 -6.93 -3.73 -3.96
CA ASP A 157 -6.84 -2.43 -3.27
C ASP A 157 -8.03 -2.26 -2.34
N ASP A 158 -8.14 -3.18 -1.39
CA ASP A 158 -9.17 -3.21 -0.36
C ASP A 158 -8.55 -3.57 0.98
N ASN A 159 -9.25 -3.22 2.05
CA ASN A 159 -8.87 -3.58 3.40
C ASN A 159 -9.28 -5.02 3.72
N PRO A 160 -8.68 -5.66 4.75
CA PRO A 160 -9.12 -6.95 5.22
C PRO A 160 -10.63 -6.95 5.50
N PRO A 161 -11.41 -7.98 5.10
CA PRO A 161 -12.87 -7.99 5.27
C PRO A 161 -13.33 -7.70 6.71
N ARG A 162 -12.54 -8.15 7.70
CA ARG A 162 -12.75 -7.90 9.14
C ARG A 162 -12.79 -6.43 9.53
N PHE A 163 -12.25 -5.52 8.71
CA PHE A 163 -12.32 -4.07 8.97
C PHE A 163 -13.70 -3.49 8.67
N TYR A 164 -14.53 -4.21 7.92
CA TYR A 164 -15.92 -3.85 7.66
C TYR A 164 -16.90 -4.50 8.66
N GLU A 165 -16.41 -5.37 9.54
CA GLU A 165 -17.19 -5.89 10.66
C GLU A 165 -17.17 -4.91 11.85
N PRO A 166 -18.31 -4.67 12.52
CA PRO A 166 -18.35 -3.86 13.73
C PRO A 166 -17.40 -4.35 14.82
N LEU A 167 -16.77 -3.42 15.53
CA LEU A 167 -16.02 -3.74 16.75
C LEU A 167 -16.97 -4.37 17.78
N PRO A 168 -16.64 -5.55 18.34
CA PRO A 168 -17.56 -6.28 19.21
C PRO A 168 -17.69 -5.66 20.60
N THR A 169 -16.64 -4.98 21.09
CA THR A 169 -16.54 -4.47 22.46
C THR A 169 -15.65 -3.22 22.52
N GLY A 170 -15.62 -2.55 23.67
CA GLY A 170 -14.73 -1.41 23.94
C GLY A 170 -15.39 -0.04 23.67
N PRO A 171 -14.61 1.06 23.79
CA PRO A 171 -15.15 2.42 23.71
C PRO A 171 -15.75 2.79 22.34
N TYR A 172 -15.37 2.05 21.29
CA TYR A 172 -15.87 2.23 19.93
C TYR A 172 -16.65 0.99 19.45
N ALA A 173 -17.30 0.25 20.36
CA ALA A 173 -18.14 -0.89 20.00
C ALA A 173 -19.21 -0.47 18.96
N GLY A 174 -19.41 -1.30 17.93
CA GLY A 174 -20.30 -0.99 16.82
C GLY A 174 -19.66 -0.24 15.65
N SER A 175 -18.51 0.43 15.86
CA SER A 175 -17.79 1.13 14.79
C SER A 175 -17.16 0.15 13.79
N ARG A 176 -17.17 0.52 12.50
CA ARG A 176 -16.60 -0.22 11.37
C ARG A 176 -16.18 0.75 10.28
N ALA A 177 -15.32 0.31 9.37
CA ALA A 177 -15.06 1.04 8.13
C ALA A 177 -16.27 1.01 7.18
N SER A 178 -16.35 1.99 6.29
CA SER A 178 -17.32 2.03 5.19
C SER A 178 -16.64 1.69 3.87
N ARG A 179 -17.19 0.72 3.12
CA ARG A 179 -16.68 0.35 1.79
C ARG A 179 -16.80 1.51 0.80
N ASP A 180 -17.90 2.25 0.85
CA ASP A 180 -18.15 3.39 -0.04
C ASP A 180 -17.16 4.52 0.24
N GLU A 181 -16.86 4.79 1.51
CA GLU A 181 -15.86 5.80 1.90
C GLU A 181 -14.45 5.39 1.45
N VAL A 182 -14.07 4.13 1.67
CA VAL A 182 -12.78 3.60 1.21
C VAL A 182 -12.67 3.74 -0.30
N ARG A 183 -13.70 3.34 -1.06
CA ARG A 183 -13.69 3.44 -2.53
C ARG A 183 -13.59 4.88 -3.00
N ALA A 184 -14.34 5.81 -2.41
CA ALA A 184 -14.30 7.22 -2.78
C ALA A 184 -12.91 7.83 -2.52
N LYS A 185 -12.35 7.62 -1.33
CA LYS A 185 -11.00 8.09 -0.98
C LYS A 185 -9.91 7.43 -1.83
N LEU A 186 -10.08 6.16 -2.21
CA LEU A 186 -9.13 5.47 -3.07
C LEU A 186 -9.07 6.09 -4.47
N LEU A 187 -10.22 6.45 -5.05
CA LEU A 187 -10.27 7.16 -6.33
C LEU A 187 -9.69 8.58 -6.24
N GLU A 188 -9.96 9.28 -5.14
CA GLU A 188 -9.31 10.57 -4.85
C GLU A 188 -7.79 10.44 -4.80
N TYR A 189 -7.29 9.40 -4.10
CA TYR A 189 -5.87 9.08 -4.01
C TYR A 189 -5.23 8.85 -5.38
N TYR A 190 -5.85 8.01 -6.22
CA TYR A 190 -5.39 7.76 -7.58
C TYR A 190 -5.33 9.04 -8.40
N SER A 191 -6.39 9.86 -8.34
CA SER A 191 -6.44 11.14 -9.04
C SER A 191 -5.31 12.09 -8.61
N GLN A 192 -5.06 12.24 -7.30
CA GLN A 192 -3.98 13.12 -6.79
C GLN A 192 -2.58 12.69 -7.26
N LEU A 193 -2.37 11.39 -7.52
CA LEU A 193 -1.12 10.86 -8.05
C LEU A 193 -1.04 10.81 -9.58
N GLY A 194 -2.11 11.18 -10.29
CA GLY A 194 -2.18 11.09 -11.75
C GLY A 194 -2.32 9.65 -12.26
N TRP A 195 -2.98 8.79 -11.49
CA TRP A 195 -3.32 7.42 -11.84
C TRP A 195 -4.77 7.35 -12.32
N ASP A 196 -5.08 6.34 -13.13
CA ASP A 196 -6.45 6.10 -13.60
C ASP A 196 -7.33 5.43 -12.53
N GLU A 197 -8.60 5.18 -12.84
CA GLU A 197 -9.56 4.55 -11.93
C GLU A 197 -9.25 3.08 -11.62
N LEU A 198 -8.34 2.46 -12.40
CA LEU A 198 -7.78 1.14 -12.13
C LEU A 198 -6.54 1.24 -11.23
N GLY A 199 -6.16 2.44 -10.79
CA GLY A 199 -4.98 2.69 -9.99
C GLY A 199 -3.67 2.43 -10.73
N VAL A 200 -3.67 2.55 -12.06
CA VAL A 200 -2.46 2.43 -12.89
C VAL A 200 -1.96 3.84 -13.22
N PRO A 201 -0.67 4.16 -12.98
CA PRO A 201 -0.11 5.45 -13.36
C PRO A 201 -0.29 5.75 -14.86
N THR A 202 -0.85 6.92 -15.19
CA THR A 202 -1.10 7.30 -16.60
C THR A 202 0.20 7.45 -17.39
N ALA A 203 0.16 7.22 -18.70
CA ALA A 203 1.32 7.41 -19.56
C ALA A 203 1.86 8.85 -19.52
N GLU A 204 0.97 9.84 -19.39
CA GLU A 204 1.35 11.24 -19.16
C GLU A 204 2.12 11.40 -17.84
N THR A 205 1.58 10.87 -16.74
CA THR A 205 2.24 10.94 -15.43
C THR A 205 3.59 10.24 -15.43
N LEU A 206 3.69 9.04 -15.99
CA LEU A 206 4.97 8.30 -16.07
C LEU A 206 6.02 9.07 -16.87
N ARG A 207 5.67 9.65 -18.02
CA ARG A 207 6.61 10.49 -18.80
C ARG A 207 7.01 11.75 -18.04
N ARG A 208 6.06 12.43 -17.40
CA ARG A 208 6.35 13.61 -16.57
C ARG A 208 7.30 13.29 -15.42
N LEU A 209 7.19 12.09 -14.84
CA LEU A 209 8.06 11.61 -13.78
C LEU A 209 9.39 11.04 -14.31
N GLY A 210 9.62 10.98 -15.62
CA GLY A 210 10.84 10.44 -16.22
C GLY A 210 10.92 8.90 -16.24
N LEU A 211 9.80 8.22 -16.04
CA LEU A 211 9.66 6.76 -16.06
C LEU A 211 9.23 6.26 -17.44
N HIS A 212 9.97 6.63 -18.49
CA HIS A 212 9.59 6.35 -19.87
C HIS A 212 9.41 4.85 -20.17
N ASP A 213 10.31 4.01 -19.65
CA ASP A 213 10.27 2.55 -19.87
C ASP A 213 9.08 1.88 -19.16
N ALA A 214 8.58 2.49 -18.08
CA ALA A 214 7.42 1.98 -17.35
C ALA A 214 6.09 2.21 -18.10
N VAL A 215 6.07 3.07 -19.12
CA VAL A 215 4.85 3.36 -19.90
C VAL A 215 4.34 2.10 -20.58
N GLU A 216 5.21 1.35 -21.27
CA GLU A 216 4.80 0.12 -21.98
C GLU A 216 4.27 -0.94 -21.01
N VAL A 217 4.92 -1.07 -19.85
CA VAL A 217 4.50 -1.98 -18.78
C VAL A 217 3.13 -1.59 -18.22
N ALA A 218 2.90 -0.29 -17.97
CA ALA A 218 1.60 0.20 -17.51
C ALA A 218 0.48 -0.05 -18.54
N GLU A 219 0.75 0.15 -19.83
CA GLU A 219 -0.22 -0.18 -20.89
C GLU A 219 -0.50 -1.68 -20.97
N GLN A 220 0.51 -2.53 -20.78
CA GLN A 220 0.31 -3.97 -20.69
C GLN A 220 -0.62 -4.33 -19.53
N ILE A 221 -0.36 -3.79 -18.33
CA ILE A 221 -1.19 -4.01 -17.14
C ILE A 221 -2.64 -3.59 -17.40
N ARG A 222 -2.87 -2.44 -18.03
CA ARG A 222 -4.24 -2.01 -18.40
C ARG A 222 -4.95 -3.01 -19.30
N ARG A 223 -4.28 -3.47 -20.35
CA ARG A 223 -4.85 -4.47 -21.28
C ARG A 223 -5.22 -5.76 -20.55
N GLU A 224 -4.36 -6.23 -19.65
CA GLU A 224 -4.63 -7.43 -18.84
C GLU A 224 -5.80 -7.25 -17.86
N LEU A 225 -5.97 -6.04 -17.31
CA LEU A 225 -7.12 -5.69 -16.46
C LEU A 225 -8.42 -5.50 -17.27
N GLY A 226 -8.35 -5.49 -18.60
CA GLY A 226 -9.51 -5.25 -19.48
C GLY A 226 -9.83 -3.77 -19.70
N GLY A 227 -8.89 -2.87 -19.44
CA GLY A 227 -8.94 -1.48 -19.90
C GLY A 227 -8.64 -1.43 -21.39
N GLY A 228 -9.61 -0.96 -22.18
CA GLY A 228 -9.46 -0.73 -23.62
C GLY A 228 -8.56 0.45 -23.94
#